data_AF-A0A1J3I2A2-F1
#
_entry.id   AF-A0A1J3I2A2-F1
#
_cell.length_a   1.000
_cell.length_b   1.000
_cell.length_c   1.000
_cell.angle_alpha   90.00
_cell.angle_beta   90.00
_cell.angle_gamma   90.00
#
_symmetry.space_group_name_H-M   'P 1'
#
loop_
_entity.id
_entity.type
_entity.pdbx_description
1 polymer ?
#
loop_
_entity_poly.entity_id
_entity_poly.type
_entity_poly.pdbx_seq_one_letter_code
_entity_poly.pdbx_strand_id
1 'polypeptide(L)' 'LSQLKKLESFILLDSGVSRVVYQGADFVLDFIHLRNLGLAIHMPRFPDQYRFPPNLAQIRLKYCRMEEDPMPILEKLL' A
#
# COMPACT_ATOMS: atom_id res chain seq x y z
N LEU A 1 2.57 8.50 14.51
CA LEU A 1 1.77 8.58 13.25
C LEU A 1 0.67 9.65 13.28
N SER A 2 0.21 10.14 14.45
CA SER A 2 -0.84 11.19 14.56
C SER A 2 -0.53 12.53 13.87
N GLN A 3 0.73 12.82 13.58
CA GLN A 3 1.20 14.02 12.88
C GLN A 3 0.99 13.97 11.34
N LEU A 4 0.77 12.77 10.78
CA LEU A 4 0.68 12.55 9.33
C LEU A 4 -0.76 12.49 8.82
N LYS A 5 -1.74 12.91 9.62
CA LYS A 5 -3.16 12.85 9.23
C LYS A 5 -3.47 13.63 7.95
N LYS A 6 -2.72 14.72 7.69
CA LYS A 6 -2.83 15.56 6.48
C LYS A 6 -2.04 15.04 5.28
N LEU A 7 -1.39 13.88 5.39
CA LEU A 7 -0.58 13.33 4.31
C LEU A 7 -1.49 12.89 3.16
N GLU A 8 -1.36 13.54 2.01
CA GLU A 8 -2.14 13.21 0.81
C GLU A 8 -1.43 12.24 -0.13
N SER A 9 -0.10 12.19 -0.07
CA SER A 9 0.72 11.33 -0.92
C SER A 9 1.78 10.61 -0.11
N PHE A 10 1.87 9.29 -0.29
CA PHE A 10 2.82 8.43 0.41
C PHE A 10 3.46 7.48 -0.59
N ILE A 11 4.78 7.37 -0.56
CA ILE A 11 5.54 6.44 -1.38
C ILE A 11 6.47 5.65 -0.46
N LEU A 12 6.37 4.32 -0.53
CA LEU A 12 7.26 3.42 0.16
C LEU A 12 8.13 2.68 -0.86
N LEU A 13 9.44 2.82 -0.70
CA LEU A 13 10.45 2.21 -1.54
C LEU A 13 11.34 1.33 -0.67
N ASP A 14 11.52 0.07 -1.07
CA ASP A 14 12.59 -0.79 -0.57
C ASP A 14 13.51 -1.13 -1.74
N SER A 15 14.78 -0.74 -1.59
CA SER A 15 15.85 -1.07 -2.53
C SER A 15 16.08 -2.58 -2.72
N GLY A 16 15.47 -3.44 -1.90
CA GLY A 16 15.60 -4.89 -1.96
C GLY A 16 16.93 -5.40 -1.43
N VAL A 17 17.76 -4.52 -0.86
CA VAL A 17 18.96 -4.88 -0.09
C VAL A 17 18.55 -5.57 1.21
N SER A 18 17.44 -5.11 1.80
CA SER A 18 16.81 -5.79 2.91
C SER A 18 16.04 -6.98 2.35
N ARG A 19 16.28 -8.19 2.87
CA ARG A 19 15.47 -9.38 2.54
C ARG A 19 14.09 -9.32 3.23
N VAL A 20 13.62 -8.13 3.60
CA VAL A 20 12.35 -7.95 4.29
C VAL A 20 11.23 -8.23 3.31
N VAL A 21 10.32 -9.08 3.75
CA VAL A 21 9.09 -9.42 3.06
C VAL A 21 7.98 -8.75 3.85
N TYR A 22 7.29 -7.79 3.22
CA TYR A 22 6.18 -7.11 3.87
C TYR A 22 4.93 -7.95 3.71
N GLN A 23 4.26 -8.24 4.82
CA GLN A 23 2.95 -8.88 4.78
C GLN A 23 1.87 -7.79 4.67
N GLY A 24 0.77 -8.10 3.99
CA GLY A 24 -0.35 -7.17 3.86
C GLY A 24 -0.90 -6.68 5.21
N ALA A 25 -0.67 -7.44 6.29
CA ALA A 25 -1.03 -7.05 7.66
C ALA A 25 -0.16 -5.93 8.26
N ASP A 26 1.04 -5.70 7.72
CA ASP A 26 1.97 -4.68 8.20
C ASP A 26 1.58 -3.27 7.73
N PHE A 27 0.68 -3.20 6.74
CA PHE A 27 0.10 -1.95 6.25
C PHE A 27 -1.13 -1.59 7.07
N VAL A 28 -0.94 -0.72 8.05
CA VAL A 28 -2.04 0.07 8.63
C VAL A 28 -1.92 1.48 8.07
N LEU A 29 -2.68 1.75 7.01
CA LEU A 29 -2.72 3.06 6.35
C LEU A 29 -3.83 3.91 7.00
N ASP A 30 -3.63 4.31 8.24
CA ASP A 30 -4.57 5.16 9.01
C ASP A 30 -4.54 6.64 8.55
N PHE A 31 -4.19 6.86 7.27
CA PHE A 31 -4.01 8.16 6.64
C PHE A 31 -5.31 8.60 5.99
N ILE A 32 -6.24 9.11 6.78
CA ILE A 32 -7.60 9.49 6.33
C ILE A 32 -7.64 10.45 5.13
N HIS A 33 -6.58 11.24 4.89
CA HIS A 33 -6.49 12.18 3.77
C HIS A 33 -5.62 11.68 2.62
N LEU A 34 -5.09 10.45 2.68
CA LEU A 34 -4.24 9.90 1.63
C LEU A 34 -5.04 9.66 0.36
N ARG A 35 -4.57 10.28 -0.72
CA ARG A 35 -5.11 10.15 -2.08
C ARG A 35 -4.21 9.35 -2.99
N ASN A 36 -2.89 9.39 -2.77
CA ASN A 36 -1.91 8.74 -3.63
C ASN A 36 -1.01 7.80 -2.84
N LEU A 37 -1.03 6.52 -3.18
CA LEU A 37 -0.17 5.49 -2.61
C LEU A 37 0.75 4.92 -3.68
N GLY A 38 2.06 5.02 -3.47
CA GLY A 38 3.09 4.37 -4.28
C GLY A 38 3.79 3.28 -3.49
N LEU A 39 3.85 2.07 -4.02
CA LEU A 39 4.56 0.95 -3.41
C LEU A 39 5.59 0.41 -4.40
N ALA A 40 6.83 0.31 -3.93
CA ALA A 40 7.89 -0.46 -4.56
C ALA A 40 8.70 -1.23 -3.53
N ILE A 41 8.08 -2.30 -3.03
CA ILE A 41 8.56 -3.15 -1.94
C ILE A 41 8.26 -4.61 -2.25
N HIS A 42 9.02 -5.55 -1.71
CA HIS A 42 8.65 -6.96 -1.84
C HIS A 42 7.44 -7.27 -0.93
N MET A 43 6.30 -7.55 -1.56
CA MET A 43 5.04 -7.86 -0.90
C MET A 43 4.32 -8.99 -1.66
N PRO A 44 4.52 -10.25 -1.25
CA PRO A 44 3.94 -11.41 -1.94
C PRO A 44 2.41 -11.37 -2.03
N ARG A 45 1.76 -10.76 -1.05
CA ARG A 45 0.29 -10.65 -0.94
C ARG A 45 -0.14 -9.22 -0.69
N PHE A 46 -1.13 -8.77 -1.45
CA PHE A 46 -1.69 -7.44 -1.28
C PHE A 46 -2.47 -7.31 0.06
N PRO A 47 -2.49 -6.13 0.71
CA PRO A 47 -3.25 -5.92 1.94
C PRO A 47 -4.75 -6.14 1.70
N ASP A 48 -5.46 -6.67 2.69
CA ASP A 48 -6.92 -6.75 2.63
C ASP A 48 -7.56 -5.36 2.50
N GLN A 49 -8.66 -5.30 1.75
CA GLN A 49 -9.40 -4.08 1.39
C GLN A 49 -9.75 -3.14 2.56
N TYR A 50 -9.98 -3.68 3.75
CA TYR A 50 -10.42 -2.93 4.93
C TYR A 50 -9.34 -2.03 5.53
N ARG A 51 -8.13 -2.06 4.96
CA ARG A 51 -6.96 -1.31 5.44
C ARG A 51 -6.63 -0.11 4.57
N PHE A 52 -7.38 0.15 3.50
CA PHE A 52 -7.13 1.28 2.62
C PHE A 52 -7.79 2.57 3.13
N PRO A 53 -7.12 3.72 2.96
CA PRO A 53 -7.71 5.02 3.22
C PRO A 53 -8.97 5.26 2.40
N PRO A 54 -10.03 5.86 2.97
CA PRO A 54 -11.30 6.05 2.27
C PRO A 54 -11.21 7.04 1.10
N ASN A 55 -10.19 7.91 1.08
CA ASN A 55 -10.02 8.95 0.05
C ASN A 55 -8.96 8.58 -1.00
N LEU A 56 -8.55 7.31 -1.06
CA LEU A 56 -7.51 6.86 -1.95
C LEU A 56 -7.99 6.92 -3.41
N ALA A 57 -7.36 7.78 -4.20
CA ALA A 57 -7.71 8.01 -5.61
C ALA A 57 -6.73 7.32 -6.57
N GLN A 58 -5.50 7.07 -6.13
CA GLN A 58 -4.47 6.46 -6.97
C GLN A 58 -3.59 5.48 -6.19
N ILE A 59 -3.41 4.29 -6.76
CA ILE A 59 -2.43 3.30 -6.32
C ILE A 59 -1.44 3.07 -7.46
N ARG A 60 -0.14 3.07 -7.14
CA ARG A 60 0.94 2.72 -8.06
C ARG A 60 1.74 1.57 -7.46
N LEU A 61 1.73 0.43 -8.15
CA LEU A 61 2.49 -0.76 -7.76
C LEU A 61 3.65 -0.91 -8.75
N LYS A 62 4.90 -0.90 -8.25
CA LYS A 62 6.10 -1.05 -9.08
C LYS A 62 7.06 -2.02 -8.41
N TYR A 63 7.55 -3.02 -9.15
CA TYR A 63 8.54 -3.96 -8.61
C TYR A 63 8.12 -4.68 -7.32
N CYS A 64 6.81 -4.88 -7.11
CA CYS A 64 6.31 -5.36 -5.82
C CYS A 64 6.52 -6.87 -5.56
N ARG A 65 6.94 -7.64 -6.58
CA ARG A 65 7.15 -9.10 -6.51
C ARG A 65 5.96 -9.83 -5.87
N MET A 66 4.75 -9.47 -6.28
CA MET A 66 3.53 -10.12 -5.81
C MET A 66 3.46 -11.53 -6.38
N GLU A 67 3.12 -12.49 -5.52
CA GLU A 67 2.85 -13.88 -5.90
C GLU A 67 1.36 -14.07 -6.21
N GLU A 68 0.49 -13.31 -5.54
CA GLU A 68 -0.95 -13.30 -5.75
C GLU A 68 -1.38 -12.10 -6.60
N ASP A 69 -2.40 -12.29 -7.44
CA ASP A 69 -2.98 -11.21 -8.26
C ASP A 69 -3.64 -10.16 -7.34
N PRO A 70 -3.23 -8.87 -7.39
CA PRO A 70 -3.84 -7.81 -6.59
C PRO A 70 -5.21 -7.35 -7.12
N MET A 71 -5.59 -7.67 -8.36
CA MET A 71 -6.83 -7.16 -8.97
C MET A 71 -8.11 -7.46 -8.17
N PRO A 72 -8.33 -8.68 -7.63
CA PRO A 72 -9.53 -8.97 -6.84
C PRO A 72 -9.70 -8.11 -5.58
N ILE A 73 -8.61 -7.52 -5.07
CA ILE A 73 -8.67 -6.58 -3.95
C ILE A 73 -8.84 -5.14 -4.48
N LEU A 74 -8.10 -4.76 -5.52
CA LEU A 74 -8.19 -3.44 -6.14
C LEU A 74 -9.58 -3.13 -6.69
N GLU A 75 -10.26 -4.12 -7.26
CA GLU A 75 -11.64 -3.99 -7.77
C GLU A 75 -12.66 -3.65 -6.68
N LYS A 76 -12.39 -4.03 -5.43
CA LYS A 76 -13.26 -3.75 -4.28
C LYS A 76 -12.99 -2.37 -3.65
N LEU A 77 -11.99 -1.64 -4.17
CA LEU A 77 -11.70 -0.25 -3.79
C LEU A 77 -12.43 0.78 -4.66
N LEU A 78 -13.13 0.31 -5.71
CA LEU A 78 -14.04 1.11 -6.55
C LEU A 78 -15.42 1.23 -5.89
#